data_AF-A0A3Q1EB80-F1
#
_entry.id   AF-A0A3Q1EB80-F1
#
_cell.length_a   1.000
_cell.length_b   1.000
_cell.length_c   1.000
_cell.angle_alpha   90.00
_cell.angle_beta   90.00
_cell.angle_gamma   90.00
#
_symmetry.space_group_name_H-M   'P 1'
#
loop_
_entity.id
_entity.type
_entity.pdbx_description
1 polymer ?
#
loop_
_entity_poly.entity_id
_entity_poly.type
_entity_poly.pdbx_seq_one_letter_code
_entity_poly.pdbx_strand_id
1 'polypeptide(L)'
;SNFIFFVCCQTIWASEEGWLVFDLTMTSNLWLIDPEQNLGLHLVLEDSNGQKRNPRMAGLATGNGPQDKQPFLVVFFKANGVRLQNLGISKEGCNKHELYVSFRDLGWQDWIIAPEGYAAYYCEGECAFPLNSYMNATNHAIVQTLVHFINPETVPKPCCAPTQLHGISVLYFDDSSNVILKKYRNMVVRACGCH
;
A
#
# COMPACT_ATOMS: atom_id res chain seq x y z
N SER A 1 -3.46 -22.39 29.29
CA SER A 1 -2.73 -21.39 30.08
C SER A 1 -2.62 -20.11 29.27
N ASN A 2 -3.27 -19.02 29.69
CA ASN A 2 -3.13 -17.72 29.02
C ASN A 2 -1.82 -17.08 29.47
N PHE A 3 -0.82 -17.07 28.59
CA PHE A 3 0.43 -16.35 28.82
C PHE A 3 0.19 -14.87 28.49
N ILE A 4 0.26 -14.00 29.51
CA ILE A 4 0.31 -12.55 29.31
C ILE A 4 1.77 -12.18 29.12
N PHE A 5 2.14 -11.76 27.92
CA PHE A 5 3.48 -11.27 27.62
C PHE A 5 3.59 -9.80 28.01
N PHE A 6 4.59 -9.48 28.82
CA PHE A 6 4.86 -8.11 29.22
C PHE A 6 5.55 -7.38 28.06
N VAL A 7 4.85 -6.40 27.46
CA VAL A 7 5.38 -5.69 26.28
C VAL A 7 6.18 -4.44 26.67
N CYS A 8 5.63 -3.60 27.55
CA CYS A 8 6.26 -2.35 27.97
C CYS A 8 5.67 -1.86 29.31
N CYS A 9 6.43 -1.06 30.06
CA CYS A 9 6.00 -0.35 31.26
C CYS A 9 6.32 1.13 31.16
N GLN A 10 5.44 1.99 31.66
CA GLN A 10 5.74 3.41 31.84
C GLN A 10 5.21 3.89 33.19
N THR A 11 6.02 4.65 33.91
CA THR A 11 5.61 5.36 35.13
C THR A 11 5.21 6.79 34.75
N ILE A 12 4.07 7.24 35.25
CA ILE A 12 3.49 8.56 34.94
C ILE A 12 3.05 9.26 36.22
N TRP A 13 2.97 10.59 36.16
CA TRP A 13 2.43 11.39 37.25
C TRP A 13 0.97 11.75 36.99
N ALA A 14 0.16 11.81 38.05
CA ALA A 14 -1.27 12.13 37.92
C ALA A 14 -1.55 13.56 37.37
N SER A 15 -0.54 14.43 37.38
CA SER A 15 -0.61 15.78 36.82
C SER A 15 -0.30 15.85 35.32
N GLU A 16 0.17 14.77 34.71
CA GLU A 16 0.51 14.73 33.29
C GLU A 16 -0.76 14.51 32.46
N GLU A 17 -0.93 15.35 31.44
CA GLU A 17 -2.01 15.24 30.45
C GLU A 17 -1.42 14.99 29.07
N GLY A 18 -2.00 14.06 28.31
CA GLY A 18 -1.59 13.78 26.93
C GLY A 18 -1.70 12.31 26.54
N TRP A 19 -1.10 11.99 25.40
CA TRP A 19 -1.04 10.63 24.88
C TRP A 19 0.10 9.85 25.53
N LEU A 20 -0.22 8.67 26.05
CA LEU A 20 0.78 7.68 26.46
C LEU A 20 1.26 6.91 25.22
N VAL A 21 2.58 6.80 25.04
CA VAL A 21 3.19 6.18 23.88
C VAL A 21 3.99 4.96 24.32
N PHE A 22 3.63 3.79 23.81
CA PHE A 22 4.31 2.53 24.07
C PHE A 22 5.02 2.05 22.81
N ASP A 23 6.30 1.71 22.92
CA ASP A 23 7.04 1.06 21.84
C ASP A 23 6.63 -0.42 21.76
N LEU A 24 5.98 -0.77 20.65
CA LEU A 24 5.48 -2.12 20.37
C LEU A 24 6.20 -2.75 19.19
N THR A 25 7.37 -2.25 18.79
CA THR A 25 8.05 -2.65 17.54
C THR A 25 8.32 -4.16 17.44
N MET A 26 8.76 -4.80 18.52
CA MET A 26 9.00 -6.26 18.53
C MET A 26 7.70 -7.05 18.41
N THR A 27 6.68 -6.66 19.19
CA THR A 27 5.36 -7.31 19.21
C THR A 27 4.63 -7.15 17.89
N SER A 28 4.66 -5.96 17.29
CA SER A 28 4.02 -5.70 16.00
C SER A 28 4.67 -6.51 14.87
N ASN A 29 5.99 -6.66 14.86
CA ASN A 29 6.69 -7.53 13.90
C ASN A 29 6.29 -9.01 14.07
N LEU A 30 6.15 -9.49 15.31
CA LEU A 30 5.69 -10.86 15.57
C LEU A 30 4.26 -11.07 15.05
N TRP A 31 3.34 -10.14 15.33
CA TRP A 31 1.95 -10.22 14.86
C TRP A 31 1.81 -10.14 13.33
N LEU A 32 2.76 -9.50 12.65
CA LEU A 32 2.81 -9.50 11.18
C LEU A 32 3.23 -10.86 10.61
N ILE A 33 4.07 -11.61 11.33
CA ILE A 33 4.58 -12.92 10.89
C ILE A 33 3.61 -14.04 11.29
N ASP A 34 3.01 -13.95 12.48
CA ASP A 34 2.06 -14.93 13.02
C ASP A 34 0.83 -14.22 13.62
N PRO A 35 -0.18 -13.89 12.77
CA PRO A 35 -1.36 -13.14 13.17
C PRO A 35 -2.24 -13.85 14.21
N GLU A 36 -2.22 -15.19 14.22
CA GLU A 36 -2.99 -16.00 15.17
C GLU A 36 -2.50 -15.82 16.61
N GLN A 37 -1.28 -15.32 16.80
CA GLN A 37 -0.72 -14.97 18.12
C GLN A 37 -1.15 -13.57 18.60
N ASN A 38 -1.86 -12.79 17.76
CA ASN A 38 -2.34 -11.47 18.16
C ASN A 38 -3.63 -11.57 18.99
N LEU A 39 -3.47 -11.69 20.30
CA LEU A 39 -4.57 -11.70 21.27
C LEU A 39 -4.98 -10.28 21.74
N GLY A 40 -4.44 -9.23 21.12
CA GLY A 40 -4.66 -7.84 21.49
C GLY A 40 -3.76 -7.35 22.63
N LEU A 41 -3.95 -6.08 22.99
CA LEU A 41 -3.23 -5.42 24.09
C LEU A 41 -4.12 -5.27 25.30
N HIS A 42 -3.56 -5.57 26.47
CA HIS A 42 -4.21 -5.34 27.74
C HIS A 42 -3.44 -4.31 28.57
N LEU A 43 -4.09 -3.17 28.87
CA LEU A 43 -3.51 -2.13 29.69
C LEU A 43 -3.84 -2.38 31.17
N VAL A 44 -2.80 -2.46 31.99
CA VAL A 44 -2.92 -2.58 33.45
C VAL A 44 -2.33 -1.33 34.08
N LEU A 45 -3.07 -0.70 35.01
CA LEU A 45 -2.60 0.41 35.80
C LEU A 45 -2.35 -0.07 37.23
N GLU A 46 -1.16 0.18 37.75
CA GLU A 46 -0.80 -0.10 39.15
C GLU A 46 -0.37 1.20 39.84
N ASP A 47 -0.78 1.38 41.09
CA ASP A 47 -0.32 2.51 41.90
C ASP A 47 1.07 2.25 42.51
N SER A 48 1.61 3.22 43.25
CA SER A 48 2.92 3.11 43.91
C SER A 48 3.03 1.94 44.89
N ASN A 49 1.90 1.40 45.35
CA ASN A 49 1.82 0.28 46.28
C ASN A 49 1.62 -1.05 45.54
N GLY A 50 1.70 -1.05 44.21
CA GLY A 50 1.47 -2.22 43.35
C GLY A 50 0.01 -2.65 43.29
N GLN A 51 -0.94 -1.82 43.74
CA GLN A 51 -2.36 -2.15 43.65
C GLN A 51 -2.88 -1.81 42.26
N LYS A 52 -3.53 -2.80 41.62
CA LYS A 52 -4.22 -2.58 40.35
C LYS A 52 -5.37 -1.60 40.52
N ARG A 53 -5.37 -0.57 39.69
CA ARG A 53 -6.40 0.47 39.66
C ARG A 53 -7.16 0.41 38.34
N ASN A 54 -8.40 0.91 38.34
CA ASN A 54 -9.17 1.05 37.12
C ASN A 54 -8.64 2.25 36.32
N PRO A 55 -8.13 2.04 35.08
CA PRO A 55 -7.59 3.13 34.27
C PRO A 55 -8.58 4.28 34.05
N ARG A 56 -9.87 3.97 33.88
CA ARG A 56 -10.92 4.99 33.65
C ARG A 56 -11.11 5.91 34.86
N MET A 57 -10.98 5.38 36.07
CA MET A 57 -11.08 6.18 37.29
C MET A 57 -9.88 7.11 37.45
N ALA A 58 -8.73 6.75 36.88
CA ALA A 58 -7.54 7.58 36.82
C ALA A 58 -7.55 8.58 35.64
N GLY A 59 -8.68 8.72 34.92
CA GLY A 59 -8.80 9.65 33.79
C GLY A 59 -8.27 9.13 32.46
N LEU A 60 -7.83 7.88 32.37
CA LEU A 60 -7.33 7.30 31.12
C LEU A 60 -8.49 6.93 30.18
N ALA A 61 -8.45 7.46 28.97
CA ALA A 61 -9.35 7.07 27.89
C ALA A 61 -8.92 5.71 27.33
N THR A 62 -9.83 4.73 27.34
CA THR A 62 -9.63 3.39 26.78
C THR A 62 -10.51 3.22 25.52
N GLY A 63 -10.49 2.04 24.89
CA GLY A 63 -11.23 1.77 23.64
C GLY A 63 -12.73 2.12 23.65
N ASN A 64 -13.36 2.19 24.83
CA ASN A 64 -14.76 2.59 24.99
C ASN A 64 -14.96 4.09 25.31
N GLY A 65 -13.92 4.92 25.14
CA GLY A 65 -13.94 6.37 25.36
C GLY A 65 -14.45 7.17 24.15
N PRO A 66 -14.43 8.51 24.23
CA PRO A 66 -14.71 9.40 23.11
C PRO A 66 -13.90 9.03 21.87
N GLN A 67 -14.49 9.08 20.67
CA GLN A 67 -13.84 8.63 19.43
C GLN A 67 -12.50 9.31 19.16
N ASP A 68 -12.37 10.59 19.50
CA ASP A 68 -11.16 11.40 19.35
C ASP A 68 -10.04 11.05 20.37
N LYS A 69 -10.35 10.23 21.37
CA LYS A 69 -9.43 9.82 22.44
C LYS A 69 -9.23 8.30 22.52
N GLN A 70 -9.72 7.55 21.53
CA GLN A 70 -9.52 6.11 21.50
C GLN A 70 -8.05 5.79 21.18
N PRO A 71 -7.46 4.76 21.83
CA PRO A 71 -6.11 4.34 21.55
C PRO A 71 -5.98 3.81 20.11
N PHE A 72 -4.88 4.13 19.45
CA PHE A 72 -4.56 3.68 18.11
C PHE A 72 -3.11 3.18 18.05
N LEU A 73 -2.84 2.28 17.11
CA LEU A 73 -1.50 1.78 16.83
C LEU A 73 -0.94 2.48 15.59
N VAL A 74 0.26 3.05 15.71
CA VAL A 74 1.02 3.57 14.57
C VAL A 74 2.17 2.61 14.29
N VAL A 75 2.29 2.17 13.03
CA VAL A 75 3.38 1.30 12.58
C VAL A 75 4.09 1.99 11.43
N PHE A 76 5.41 2.11 11.53
CA PHE A 76 6.26 2.65 10.48
C PHE A 76 6.94 1.52 9.73
N PHE A 77 6.68 1.42 8.43
CA PHE A 77 7.30 0.42 7.58
C PHE A 77 8.45 1.05 6.80
N LYS A 78 9.67 0.55 7.01
CA LYS A 78 10.81 0.91 6.15
C LYS A 78 10.90 -0.13 5.03
N ALA A 79 10.54 0.25 3.81
CA ALA A 79 10.81 -0.52 2.61
C ALA A 79 12.32 -0.47 2.28
N ASN A 80 13.15 -1.03 3.15
CA ASN A 80 14.52 -1.34 2.79
C ASN A 80 14.47 -2.59 1.93
N GLY A 81 15.01 -2.52 0.72
CA GLY A 81 15.15 -3.65 -0.19
C GLY A 81 16.00 -4.74 0.41
N VAL A 82 15.39 -5.57 1.27
CA VAL A 82 15.92 -6.86 1.65
C VAL A 82 15.97 -7.66 0.36
N ARG A 83 17.17 -7.90 -0.13
CA ARG A 83 17.44 -8.87 -1.20
C ARG A 83 16.95 -10.24 -0.72
N LEU A 84 15.69 -10.56 -0.99
CA LEU A 84 15.14 -11.91 -0.93
C LEU A 84 15.68 -12.66 -2.15
N GLN A 85 16.99 -12.91 -2.17
CA GLN A 85 17.65 -13.69 -3.22
C GLN A 85 17.40 -15.20 -3.09
N ASN A 86 16.66 -15.67 -2.08
CA ASN A 86 16.50 -17.09 -1.78
C ASN A 86 15.06 -17.64 -1.77
N LEU A 87 14.10 -16.94 -2.38
CA LEU A 87 12.86 -17.54 -2.87
C LEU A 87 12.85 -17.33 -4.38
N GLY A 88 13.16 -18.37 -5.15
CA GLY A 88 13.42 -18.34 -6.59
C GLY A 88 12.27 -17.83 -7.46
N ILE A 89 11.97 -16.54 -7.38
CA ILE A 89 11.12 -15.78 -8.29
C ILE A 89 11.77 -14.42 -8.47
N SER A 90 12.72 -14.31 -9.40
CA SER A 90 13.06 -13.02 -10.00
C SER A 90 11.91 -12.60 -10.91
N LYS A 91 10.76 -12.22 -10.33
CA LYS A 91 9.79 -11.40 -11.07
C LYS A 91 10.12 -9.96 -10.75
N GLU A 92 10.44 -9.22 -11.79
CA GLU A 92 10.62 -7.79 -11.70
C GLU A 92 9.37 -7.18 -11.04
N GLY A 93 9.58 -6.33 -10.04
CA GLY A 93 8.47 -5.63 -9.40
C GLY A 93 7.79 -4.69 -10.38
N CYS A 94 6.59 -4.21 -10.02
CA CYS A 94 5.77 -3.37 -10.90
C CYS A 94 6.57 -2.25 -11.59
N ASN A 95 6.65 -2.29 -12.92
CA ASN A 95 7.40 -1.35 -13.73
C ASN A 95 6.71 -1.05 -15.06
N LYS A 96 7.16 0.03 -15.71
CA LYS A 96 6.75 0.42 -17.06
C LYS A 96 7.65 -0.27 -18.08
N HIS A 97 7.02 -0.94 -19.02
CA HIS A 97 7.67 -1.66 -20.10
C HIS A 97 7.44 -0.98 -21.44
N GLU A 98 8.39 -1.15 -22.35
CA GLU A 98 8.32 -0.58 -23.70
C GLU A 98 7.29 -1.31 -24.55
N LEU A 99 6.44 -0.55 -25.22
CA LEU A 99 5.51 -1.05 -26.22
C LEU A 99 5.30 0.04 -27.26
N TYR A 100 5.62 -0.30 -28.51
CA TYR A 100 5.35 0.56 -29.65
C TYR A 100 4.17 -0.01 -30.44
N VAL A 101 3.16 0.81 -30.67
CA VAL A 101 2.00 0.46 -31.49
C VAL A 101 2.20 1.08 -32.86
N SER A 102 2.43 0.24 -33.87
CA SER A 102 2.40 0.66 -35.27
C SER A 102 0.97 0.60 -35.80
N PHE A 103 0.48 1.68 -36.39
CA PHE A 103 -0.85 1.66 -37.03
C PHE A 103 -0.86 0.84 -38.31
N ARG A 104 0.31 0.65 -38.95
CA ARG A 104 0.43 -0.26 -40.09
C ARG A 104 0.22 -1.71 -39.68
N ASP A 105 0.79 -2.13 -38.55
CA ASP A 105 0.66 -3.51 -38.05
C ASP A 105 -0.78 -3.81 -37.59
N LEU A 106 -1.56 -2.77 -37.28
CA LEU A 106 -3.00 -2.85 -37.00
C LEU A 106 -3.88 -2.76 -38.26
N GLY A 107 -3.31 -2.54 -39.45
CA GLY A 107 -4.06 -2.36 -40.69
C GLY A 107 -4.79 -1.03 -40.79
N TRP A 108 -4.31 0.01 -40.10
CA TRP A 108 -4.95 1.33 -40.02
C TRP A 108 -4.27 2.42 -40.86
N GLN A 109 -3.24 2.05 -41.64
CA GLN A 109 -2.50 2.99 -42.48
C GLN A 109 -3.35 3.62 -43.59
N ASP A 110 -4.48 3.01 -43.96
CA ASP A 110 -5.32 3.49 -45.07
C ASP A 110 -6.17 4.72 -44.66
N TRP A 111 -6.40 4.90 -43.36
CA TRP A 111 -7.23 6.00 -42.84
C TRP A 111 -6.47 6.90 -41.85
N ILE A 112 -5.44 6.42 -41.15
CA ILE A 112 -4.56 7.26 -40.33
C ILE A 112 -3.44 7.85 -41.18
N ILE A 113 -3.39 9.18 -41.22
CA ILE A 113 -2.35 9.95 -41.92
C ILE A 113 -1.10 10.10 -41.04
N ALA A 114 -1.28 10.44 -39.76
CA ALA A 114 -0.17 10.62 -38.82
C ALA A 114 -0.60 10.47 -37.34
N PRO A 115 0.30 10.06 -36.43
CA PRO A 115 1.64 9.52 -36.71
C PRO A 115 1.56 8.11 -37.33
N GLU A 116 2.67 7.51 -37.75
CA GLU A 116 2.70 6.11 -38.22
C GLU A 116 2.51 5.08 -37.08
N GLY A 117 2.72 5.53 -35.85
CA GLY A 117 2.59 4.75 -34.63
C GLY A 117 2.98 5.60 -33.42
N TYR A 118 2.94 5.01 -32.24
CA TYR A 118 3.30 5.69 -31.00
C TYR A 118 3.80 4.72 -29.93
N ALA A 119 4.65 5.22 -29.03
CA ALA A 119 5.10 4.48 -27.86
C ALA A 119 4.01 4.49 -26.79
N ALA A 120 3.19 3.44 -26.74
CA ALA A 120 2.10 3.28 -25.79
C ALA A 120 2.62 2.97 -24.39
N TYR A 121 3.66 2.12 -24.28
CA TYR A 121 4.12 1.50 -23.04
C TYR A 121 3.02 0.70 -22.32
N TYR A 122 3.40 -0.14 -21.37
CA TYR A 122 2.43 -0.85 -20.51
C TYR A 122 3.01 -1.10 -19.13
N CYS A 123 2.15 -1.44 -18.16
CA CYS A 123 2.57 -1.76 -16.80
C CYS A 123 2.52 -3.28 -16.59
N GLU A 124 3.60 -3.83 -16.05
CA GLU A 124 3.72 -5.25 -15.73
C GLU A 124 4.70 -5.45 -14.57
N GLY A 125 4.48 -6.50 -13.79
CA GLY A 125 5.31 -6.88 -12.65
C GLY A 125 4.47 -7.20 -11.41
N GLU A 126 5.11 -7.72 -10.38
CA GLU A 126 4.43 -8.08 -9.13
C GLU A 126 4.42 -6.93 -8.11
N CYS A 127 3.29 -6.79 -7.42
CA CYS A 127 3.10 -5.93 -6.26
C CYS A 127 3.12 -6.78 -4.97
N ALA A 128 4.28 -7.35 -4.67
CA ALA A 128 4.50 -8.19 -3.49
C ALA A 128 5.29 -7.43 -2.42
N PHE A 129 5.09 -7.81 -1.15
CA PHE A 129 5.81 -7.20 -0.04
C PHE A 129 7.30 -7.59 -0.07
N PRO A 130 8.23 -6.66 0.22
CA PRO A 130 8.01 -5.24 0.50
C PRO A 130 7.78 -4.42 -0.79
N LEU A 131 6.74 -3.58 -0.77
CA LEU A 131 6.53 -2.60 -1.85
C LEU A 131 7.61 -1.52 -1.75
N ASN A 132 8.49 -1.45 -2.73
CA ASN A 132 9.57 -0.46 -2.76
C ASN A 132 9.03 0.93 -3.11
N SER A 133 9.75 1.98 -2.69
CA SER A 133 9.40 3.37 -2.97
C SER A 133 9.23 3.70 -4.46
N TYR A 134 9.94 2.98 -5.34
CA TYR A 134 9.87 3.12 -6.80
C TYR A 134 8.55 2.60 -7.41
N MET A 135 7.74 1.82 -6.68
CA MET A 135 6.49 1.22 -7.18
C MET A 135 5.25 2.10 -6.96
N ASN A 136 5.41 3.36 -6.54
CA ASN A 136 4.34 4.35 -6.35
C ASN A 136 3.09 3.78 -5.63
N ALA A 137 3.31 2.95 -4.61
CA ALA A 137 2.23 2.23 -3.94
C ALA A 137 1.38 3.15 -3.06
N THR A 138 0.07 2.94 -3.08
CA THR A 138 -0.83 3.62 -2.13
C THR A 138 -0.78 2.98 -0.75
N ASN A 139 -1.19 3.71 0.29
CA ASN A 139 -1.37 3.12 1.63
C ASN A 139 -2.34 1.94 1.60
N HIS A 140 -3.39 1.99 0.77
CA HIS A 140 -4.30 0.87 0.56
C HIS A 140 -3.58 -0.35 0.00
N ALA A 141 -2.75 -0.17 -1.04
CA ALA A 141 -1.96 -1.27 -1.61
C ALA A 141 -0.98 -1.86 -0.60
N ILE A 142 -0.31 -1.04 0.21
CA ILE A 142 0.58 -1.52 1.28
C ILE A 142 -0.20 -2.39 2.29
N VAL A 143 -1.33 -1.89 2.80
CA VAL A 143 -2.18 -2.64 3.74
C VAL A 143 -2.72 -3.91 3.09
N GLN A 144 -3.21 -3.83 1.86
CA GLN A 144 -3.73 -4.98 1.11
C GLN A 144 -2.67 -6.04 0.87
N THR A 145 -1.42 -5.67 0.55
CA THR A 145 -0.33 -6.66 0.42
C THR A 145 -0.05 -7.36 1.74
N LEU A 146 -0.09 -6.64 2.87
CA LEU A 146 0.09 -7.23 4.20
C LEU A 146 -1.06 -8.18 4.54
N VAL A 147 -2.31 -7.77 4.31
CA VAL A 147 -3.49 -8.63 4.57
C VAL A 147 -3.50 -9.83 3.63
N HIS A 148 -3.11 -9.67 2.36
CA HIS A 148 -2.93 -10.78 1.42
C HIS A 148 -1.87 -11.78 1.91
N PHE A 149 -0.78 -11.30 2.52
CA PHE A 149 0.24 -12.18 3.11
C PHE A 149 -0.33 -13.06 4.24
N ILE A 150 -1.28 -12.52 5.01
CA ILE A 150 -1.96 -13.22 6.11
C ILE A 150 -3.03 -14.18 5.59
N ASN A 151 -3.86 -13.74 4.65
CA ASN A 151 -5.00 -14.51 4.15
C ASN A 151 -5.13 -14.38 2.62
N PRO A 152 -4.30 -15.12 1.86
CA PRO A 152 -4.22 -14.98 0.40
C PRO A 152 -5.47 -15.51 -0.32
N GLU A 153 -6.25 -16.39 0.32
CA GLU A 153 -7.48 -16.97 -0.25
C GLU A 153 -8.64 -15.96 -0.30
N THR A 154 -8.64 -14.98 0.62
CA THR A 154 -9.74 -14.02 0.75
C THR A 154 -9.41 -12.65 0.18
N VAL A 155 -8.15 -12.24 0.26
CA VAL A 155 -7.71 -10.91 -0.19
C VAL A 155 -6.76 -11.09 -1.37
N PRO A 156 -6.99 -10.48 -2.53
CA PRO A 156 -6.08 -10.58 -3.67
C PRO A 156 -4.84 -9.68 -3.50
N LYS A 157 -3.78 -9.95 -4.26
CA LYS A 157 -2.64 -9.03 -4.39
C LYS A 157 -3.07 -7.72 -5.06
N PRO A 158 -2.44 -6.58 -4.73
CA PRO A 158 -2.59 -5.35 -5.51
C PRO A 158 -2.16 -5.54 -6.96
N CYS A 159 -2.74 -4.74 -7.85
CA CYS A 159 -2.45 -4.80 -9.28
C CYS A 159 -1.36 -3.80 -9.68
N CYS A 160 -0.49 -4.17 -10.62
CA CYS A 160 0.41 -3.22 -11.28
C CYS A 160 -0.36 -2.52 -12.40
N ALA A 161 -0.62 -1.22 -12.26
CA ALA A 161 -1.46 -0.46 -13.18
C ALA A 161 -0.89 0.93 -13.49
N PRO A 162 -1.30 1.57 -14.61
CA PRO A 162 -0.90 2.94 -14.90
C PRO A 162 -1.40 3.94 -13.85
N THR A 163 -0.47 4.70 -13.27
CA THR A 163 -0.77 5.82 -12.35
C THR A 163 -0.90 7.15 -13.08
N GLN A 164 -0.20 7.29 -14.21
CA GLN A 164 -0.21 8.49 -15.02
C GLN A 164 -0.28 8.13 -16.50
N LEU A 165 -1.18 8.80 -17.20
CA LEU A 165 -1.46 8.56 -18.61
C LEU A 165 -1.43 9.87 -19.40
N HIS A 166 -0.86 9.85 -20.60
CA HIS A 166 -0.84 10.95 -21.54
C HIS A 166 -1.70 10.65 -22.78
N GLY A 167 -2.11 11.71 -23.47
CA GLY A 167 -2.81 11.59 -24.74
C GLY A 167 -1.88 11.76 -25.94
N ILE A 168 -2.36 11.31 -27.10
CA ILE A 168 -1.73 11.54 -28.42
C ILE A 168 -2.71 12.30 -29.33
N SER A 169 -2.17 12.97 -30.33
CA SER A 169 -2.97 13.55 -31.41
C SER A 169 -2.84 12.67 -32.64
N VAL A 170 -3.96 12.36 -33.28
CA VAL A 170 -4.04 11.52 -34.48
C VAL A 170 -4.70 12.34 -35.58
N LEU A 171 -4.07 12.36 -36.75
CA LEU A 171 -4.56 12.94 -37.99
C LEU A 171 -5.06 11.79 -38.88
N TYR A 172 -6.32 11.82 -39.28
CA TYR A 172 -6.95 10.73 -40.04
C TYR A 172 -8.06 11.23 -40.98
N PHE A 173 -8.45 10.40 -41.94
CA PHE A 173 -9.62 10.63 -42.79
C PHE A 173 -10.89 10.12 -42.10
N ASP A 174 -11.93 10.95 -42.02
CA ASP A 174 -13.27 10.49 -41.61
C ASP A 174 -14.00 9.76 -42.75
N ASP A 175 -15.20 9.24 -42.48
CA ASP A 175 -16.01 8.51 -43.46
C ASP A 175 -16.40 9.35 -44.68
N SER A 176 -16.33 10.69 -44.58
CA SER A 176 -16.59 11.64 -45.67
C SER A 176 -15.30 12.10 -46.36
N SER A 177 -14.17 11.45 -46.10
CA SER A 177 -12.84 11.80 -46.61
C SER A 177 -12.34 13.19 -46.18
N ASN A 178 -12.86 13.74 -45.08
CA ASN A 178 -12.31 14.95 -44.49
C ASN A 178 -11.10 14.63 -43.63
N VAL A 179 -10.13 15.54 -43.60
CA VAL A 179 -8.94 15.42 -42.74
C VAL A 179 -9.26 15.95 -41.34
N ILE A 180 -9.21 15.08 -40.34
CA ILE A 180 -9.52 15.37 -38.94
C ILE A 180 -8.29 15.23 -38.06
N LEU A 181 -7.98 16.26 -37.26
CA LEU A 181 -7.00 16.19 -36.18
C LEU A 181 -7.72 16.03 -34.84
N LYS A 182 -7.51 14.90 -34.15
CA LYS A 182 -8.16 14.60 -32.88
C LYS A 182 -7.17 14.19 -31.80
N LYS A 183 -7.37 14.70 -30.58
CA LYS A 183 -6.60 14.30 -29.40
C LYS A 183 -7.31 13.17 -28.65
N TYR A 184 -6.66 12.02 -28.55
CA TYR A 184 -7.09 10.87 -27.76
C TYR A 184 -6.37 10.90 -26.41
N ARG A 185 -7.13 10.93 -25.31
CA ARG A 185 -6.58 10.90 -23.95
C ARG A 185 -6.27 9.46 -23.55
N ASN A 186 -5.39 9.31 -22.56
CA ASN A 186 -5.09 8.03 -21.92
C ASN A 186 -4.53 6.93 -22.83
N MET A 187 -3.75 7.32 -23.84
CA MET A 187 -3.17 6.40 -24.82
C MET A 187 -1.73 5.98 -24.47
N VAL A 188 -1.01 6.77 -23.67
CA VAL A 188 0.42 6.55 -23.38
C VAL A 188 0.64 6.43 -21.87
N VAL A 189 1.18 5.30 -21.41
CA VAL A 189 1.58 5.10 -20.02
C VAL A 189 2.83 5.92 -19.70
N ARG A 190 2.72 6.80 -18.70
CA ARG A 190 3.84 7.61 -18.20
C ARG A 190 4.50 7.00 -16.98
N ALA A 191 3.69 6.50 -16.05
CA ALA A 191 4.13 5.89 -14.81
C ALA A 191 3.23 4.71 -14.44
N CYS A 192 3.80 3.75 -13.72
CA CYS A 192 3.13 2.59 -13.15
C CYS A 192 3.16 2.66 -11.63
N GLY A 193 2.21 1.96 -10.98
CA GLY A 193 2.22 1.77 -9.54
C GLY A 193 1.32 0.63 -9.07
N CYS A 194 1.42 0.33 -7.78
CA CYS A 194 0.64 -0.72 -7.12
C CYS A 194 -0.62 -0.13 -6.45
N HIS A 195 -1.78 -0.67 -6.81
CA HIS A 195 -3.11 -0.23 -6.34
C HIS A 195 -3.99 -1.38 -5.86
#